data_AF-A0A257T2L5-F1
#
_entry.id   AF-A0A257T2L5-F1
#
_cell.length_a   1.000
_cell.length_b   1.000
_cell.length_c   1.000
_cell.angle_alpha   90.00
_cell.angle_beta   90.00
_cell.angle_gamma   90.00
#
_symmetry.space_group_name_H-M   'P 1'
#
loop_
_entity.id
_entity.type
_entity.pdbx_description
1 polymer ?
#
loop_
_entity_poly.entity_id
_entity_poly.type
_entity_poly.pdbx_seq_one_letter_code
_entity_poly.pdbx_strand_id
1 'polypeptide(L)'
;MTSQAENAKIRRLAALESARRAKETLISIRKKQDRKKKLVECKNRNHKRFMLGSLVEMAGILEIDEDTLLGGLMALAKTLNDPAKSATTALWKQHGAAMLVQHEATRLKK
;
A
#
# COMPACT_ATOMS: atom_id res chain seq x y z
N MET A 1 20.59 21.01 -56.26
CA MET A 1 19.61 19.90 -56.23
C MET A 1 20.19 18.81 -55.35
N THR A 2 19.70 18.61 -54.12
CA THR A 2 20.20 17.52 -53.26
C THR A 2 19.78 16.17 -53.82
N SER A 3 20.70 15.21 -53.82
CA SER A 3 20.46 13.88 -54.39
C SER A 3 19.40 13.14 -53.57
N GLN A 4 18.61 12.27 -54.22
CA GLN A 4 17.61 11.42 -53.56
C GLN A 4 18.20 10.63 -52.38
N ALA A 5 19.48 10.25 -52.48
CA ALA A 5 20.23 9.58 -51.42
C ALA A 5 20.50 10.47 -50.19
N GLU A 6 20.76 11.76 -50.39
CA GLU A 6 20.98 12.73 -49.30
C GLU A 6 19.67 13.01 -48.56
N ASN A 7 18.58 13.20 -49.29
CA ASN A 7 17.24 13.38 -48.71
C ASN A 7 16.81 12.13 -47.90
N ALA A 8 17.14 10.93 -48.37
CA ALA A 8 16.88 9.69 -47.62
C ALA A 8 17.70 9.60 -46.32
N LYS A 9 18.97 10.02 -46.32
CA LYS A 9 19.81 10.10 -45.12
C LYS A 9 19.25 11.09 -44.10
N ILE A 10 18.84 12.28 -44.54
CA ILE A 10 18.26 13.31 -43.66
C ILE A 10 16.97 12.79 -43.00
N ARG A 11 16.07 12.16 -43.77
CA ARG A 11 14.84 11.56 -43.23
C ARG A 11 15.13 10.46 -42.21
N ARG A 12 16.13 9.61 -42.46
CA ARG A 12 16.53 8.56 -41.54
C ARG A 12 17.10 9.13 -40.24
N LEU A 13 17.92 10.16 -40.31
CA LEU A 13 18.46 10.84 -39.12
C LEU A 13 17.34 11.51 -38.31
N ALA A 14 16.42 12.21 -38.97
CA ALA A 14 15.27 12.81 -38.32
C ALA A 14 14.37 11.76 -37.63
N ALA A 15 14.16 10.60 -38.27
CA ALA A 15 13.41 9.49 -37.68
C ALA A 15 14.14 8.84 -36.48
N LEU A 16 15.47 8.76 -36.50
CA LEU A 16 16.25 8.27 -35.37
C LEU A 16 16.20 9.24 -34.19
N GLU A 17 16.28 10.55 -34.44
CA GLU A 17 16.14 11.57 -33.41
C GLU A 17 14.72 11.59 -32.82
N SER A 18 13.68 11.48 -33.65
CA SER A 18 12.30 11.40 -33.16
C SER A 18 12.08 10.14 -32.32
N ALA A 19 12.62 8.99 -32.75
CA ALA A 19 12.56 7.75 -31.98
C ALA A 19 13.31 7.85 -30.65
N ARG A 20 14.45 8.55 -30.60
CA ARG A 20 15.19 8.82 -29.36
C ARG A 20 14.35 9.66 -28.40
N ARG A 21 13.78 10.77 -28.86
CA ARG A 21 12.90 11.63 -28.04
C ARG A 21 11.66 10.87 -27.55
N ALA A 22 11.07 10.02 -28.39
CA ALA A 22 9.96 9.15 -28.00
C ALA A 22 10.36 8.15 -26.90
N LYS A 23 11.55 7.56 -26.98
CA LYS A 23 12.08 6.69 -25.91
C LYS A 23 12.30 7.45 -24.60
N GLU A 24 12.91 8.62 -24.66
CA GLU A 24 13.17 9.45 -23.47
C GLU A 24 11.86 9.88 -22.78
N THR A 25 10.85 10.28 -23.55
CA THR A 25 9.52 10.60 -23.03
C THR A 25 8.85 9.38 -22.40
N LEU A 26 8.89 8.20 -23.03
CA LEU A 26 8.37 6.97 -22.44
C LEU A 26 9.07 6.60 -21.12
N ILE A 27 10.39 6.74 -21.04
CA ILE A 27 11.16 6.51 -19.80
C ILE A 27 10.69 7.48 -18.71
N SER A 28 10.50 8.76 -19.04
CA SER A 28 10.03 9.75 -18.07
C SER A 28 8.61 9.45 -17.56
N ILE A 29 7.71 8.98 -18.44
CA ILE A 29 6.35 8.59 -18.10
C ILE A 29 6.37 7.39 -17.16
N ARG A 30 7.16 6.34 -17.48
CA ARG A 30 7.33 5.17 -16.62
C ARG A 30 7.88 5.55 -15.24
N LYS A 31 8.92 6.39 -15.18
CA LYS A 31 9.46 6.89 -13.91
C LYS A 31 8.39 7.62 -13.07
N LYS A 32 7.52 8.41 -13.70
CA LYS A 32 6.40 9.08 -13.00
C LYS A 32 5.37 8.07 -12.49
N GLN A 33 5.03 7.06 -13.28
CA GLN A 33 4.12 5.99 -12.87
C GLN A 33 4.69 5.17 -11.71
N ASP A 34 5.97 4.80 -11.77
CA ASP A 34 6.65 4.06 -10.70
C ASP A 34 6.68 4.85 -9.40
N ARG A 35 6.95 6.16 -9.46
CA ARG A 35 6.89 7.05 -8.30
C ARG A 35 5.49 7.09 -7.69
N LYS A 36 4.45 7.21 -8.53
CA LYS A 36 3.06 7.18 -8.05
C LYS A 36 2.72 5.85 -7.39
N LYS A 37 3.13 4.73 -7.99
CA LYS A 37 2.91 3.39 -7.44
C LYS A 37 3.58 3.24 -6.06
N LYS A 38 4.86 3.60 -5.96
CA LYS A 38 5.59 3.60 -4.68
C LYS A 38 4.93 4.46 -3.61
N LEU A 39 4.44 5.64 -3.99
CA LEU A 39 3.77 6.55 -3.07
C LEU A 39 2.46 5.94 -2.53
N VAL A 40 1.67 5.30 -3.39
CA VAL A 40 0.44 4.59 -2.99
C VAL A 40 0.78 3.41 -2.08
N GLU A 41 1.79 2.61 -2.41
CA GLU A 41 2.25 1.50 -1.57
C GLU A 41 2.69 1.98 -0.19
N CYS A 42 3.49 3.06 -0.12
CA CYS A 42 3.89 3.68 1.14
C CYS A 42 2.68 4.19 1.94
N LYS A 43 1.72 4.87 1.30
CA LYS A 43 0.49 5.33 1.94
C LYS A 43 -0.32 4.17 2.50
N ASN A 44 -0.50 3.10 1.73
CA ASN A 44 -1.24 1.91 2.17
C ASN A 44 -0.54 1.22 3.34
N ARG A 45 0.79 1.10 3.29
CA ARG A 45 1.58 0.53 4.39
C ARG A 45 1.45 1.36 5.67
N ASN A 46 1.57 2.67 5.55
CA ASN A 46 1.46 3.57 6.71
C ASN A 46 0.02 3.57 7.26
N HIS A 47 -0.99 3.61 6.39
CA HIS A 47 -2.39 3.52 6.80
C HIS A 47 -2.67 2.24 7.60
N LYS A 48 -2.17 1.07 7.15
CA LYS A 48 -2.28 -0.19 7.90
C LYS A 48 -1.63 -0.09 9.29
N ARG A 49 -0.44 0.52 9.39
CA ARG A 49 0.24 0.70 10.68
C ARG A 49 -0.55 1.60 11.62
N PHE A 50 -1.08 2.72 11.12
CA PHE A 50 -1.92 3.61 11.93
C PHE A 50 -3.18 2.91 12.41
N MET A 51 -3.87 2.19 11.52
CA MET A 51 -5.06 1.42 11.90
C MET A 51 -4.75 0.39 13.00
N LEU A 52 -3.64 -0.35 12.89
CA LEU A 52 -3.22 -1.30 13.92
C LEU A 52 -2.90 -0.60 15.26
N GLY A 53 -2.17 0.51 15.22
CA GLY A 53 -1.89 1.31 16.42
C GLY A 53 -3.16 1.79 17.10
N SER A 54 -4.12 2.30 16.34
CA SER A 54 -5.43 2.71 16.89
C SER A 54 -6.22 1.54 17.48
N LEU A 55 -6.13 0.33 16.92
CA LEU A 55 -6.76 -0.85 17.50
C LEU A 55 -6.11 -1.27 18.83
N VAL A 56 -4.78 -1.19 18.93
CA VAL A 56 -4.03 -1.44 20.17
C VAL A 56 -4.45 -0.44 21.25
N GLU A 57 -4.58 0.83 20.89
CA GLU A 57 -5.09 1.89 21.78
C GLU A 57 -6.53 1.62 22.22
N MET A 58 -7.45 1.31 21.29
CA MET A 58 -8.84 0.97 21.63
C MET A 58 -8.97 -0.27 22.51
N ALA A 59 -8.08 -1.24 22.35
CA ALA A 59 -8.03 -2.44 23.17
C ALA A 59 -7.44 -2.19 24.57
N GLY A 60 -6.94 -0.98 24.86
CA GLY A 60 -6.41 -0.61 26.17
C GLY A 60 -5.06 -1.26 26.49
N ILE A 61 -4.30 -1.69 25.47
CA ILE A 61 -3.05 -2.44 25.64
C ILE A 61 -1.81 -1.64 25.22
N LEU A 62 -1.92 -0.31 25.13
CA LEU A 62 -0.83 0.58 24.74
C LEU A 62 0.29 0.65 25.80
N GLU A 63 -0.05 0.40 27.07
CA GLU A 63 0.89 0.47 28.21
C GLU A 63 1.66 -0.84 28.45
N ILE A 64 1.36 -1.90 27.68
CA ILE A 64 2.07 -3.18 27.78
C ILE A 64 3.46 -3.04 27.16
N ASP A 65 4.49 -3.63 27.80
CA ASP A 65 5.85 -3.65 27.27
C ASP A 65 5.94 -4.44 25.94
N GLU A 66 6.93 -4.09 25.11
CA GLU A 66 7.04 -4.61 23.74
C GLU A 66 7.16 -6.15 23.69
N ASP A 67 7.89 -6.74 24.65
CA ASP A 67 8.14 -8.18 24.69
C ASP A 67 6.87 -8.95 25.07
N THR A 68 6.13 -8.48 26.09
CA THR A 68 4.85 -9.05 26.50
C THR A 68 3.80 -8.94 25.39
N LEU A 69 3.70 -7.78 24.74
CA LEU A 69 2.77 -7.57 23.64
C LEU A 69 3.07 -8.51 22.46
N LEU A 70 4.34 -8.63 22.07
CA LEU A 70 4.76 -9.53 21.00
C LEU A 70 4.47 -10.99 21.35
N GLY A 71 4.78 -11.42 22.58
CA GLY A 71 4.49 -12.77 23.05
C GLY A 71 2.99 -13.10 22.99
N GLY A 72 2.13 -12.19 23.45
CA GLY A 72 0.68 -12.33 23.38
C GLY A 72 0.16 -12.43 21.94
N LEU A 73 0.64 -11.55 21.05
CA LEU A 73 0.25 -11.58 19.63
C LEU A 73 0.71 -12.86 18.92
N MET A 74 1.87 -13.42 19.26
CA MET A 74 2.34 -14.70 18.72
C MET A 74 1.48 -15.87 19.19
N ALA A 75 1.07 -15.90 20.46
CA ALA A 75 0.16 -16.91 20.99
C ALA A 75 -1.22 -16.82 20.31
N LEU A 76 -1.72 -15.61 20.10
CA LEU A 76 -2.95 -15.36 19.36
C LEU A 76 -2.84 -15.82 17.91
N ALA A 77 -1.75 -15.50 17.22
CA ALA A 77 -1.51 -15.92 15.84
C ALA A 77 -1.49 -17.44 15.68
N LYS A 78 -0.88 -18.18 16.63
CA LYS A 78 -0.94 -19.65 16.64
C LYS A 78 -2.39 -20.16 16.75
N THR A 79 -3.20 -19.50 17.57
CA THR A 79 -4.61 -19.86 17.76
C THR A 79 -5.45 -19.55 16.50
N LEU A 80 -5.17 -18.44 15.82
CA LEU A 80 -5.88 -18.02 14.61
C LEU A 80 -5.55 -18.87 13.38
N ASN A 81 -4.32 -19.38 13.30
CA ASN A 81 -3.86 -20.24 12.21
C ASN A 81 -4.21 -21.72 12.42
N ASP A 82 -4.85 -22.06 13.54
CA ASP A 82 -5.36 -23.41 13.82
C ASP A 82 -6.70 -23.63 13.08
N PRO A 83 -6.77 -24.55 12.10
CA PRO A 83 -7.96 -24.79 11.29
C PRO A 83 -9.20 -25.23 12.10
N ALA A 84 -9.01 -25.71 13.32
CA ALA A 84 -10.08 -26.25 14.16
C ALA A 84 -10.95 -25.20 14.88
N LYS A 85 -10.61 -23.90 14.83
CA LYS A 85 -11.21 -22.86 15.69
C LYS A 85 -12.05 -21.79 14.96
N SER A 86 -13.06 -22.22 14.20
CA SER A 86 -13.95 -21.31 13.45
C SER A 86 -14.94 -20.52 14.34
N ALA A 87 -15.39 -21.07 15.47
CA ALA A 87 -16.40 -20.42 16.31
C ALA A 87 -15.86 -19.22 17.11
N THR A 88 -14.64 -19.34 17.65
CA THR A 88 -14.01 -18.29 18.46
C THR A 88 -13.70 -17.04 17.64
N THR A 89 -13.26 -17.21 16.39
CA THR A 89 -12.94 -16.11 15.49
C THR A 89 -14.18 -15.34 15.01
N ALA A 90 -15.31 -16.02 14.84
CA ALA A 90 -16.59 -15.38 14.51
C ALA A 90 -17.08 -14.46 15.65
N LEU A 91 -17.02 -14.93 16.89
CA LEU A 91 -17.39 -14.13 18.07
C LEU A 91 -16.50 -12.88 18.21
N TRP A 92 -15.19 -13.04 18.06
CA TRP A 92 -14.25 -11.91 18.10
C TRP A 92 -14.54 -10.88 17.02
N LYS A 93 -14.86 -11.32 15.79
CA LYS A 93 -15.23 -10.43 14.68
C LYS A 93 -16.49 -9.64 15.01
N GLN A 94 -17.51 -10.28 15.57
CA GLN A 94 -18.76 -9.61 15.96
C GLN A 94 -18.53 -8.56 17.04
N HIS A 95 -17.80 -8.91 18.11
CA HIS A 95 -17.49 -7.98 19.19
C HIS A 95 -16.65 -6.80 18.70
N GLY A 96 -15.61 -7.05 17.89
CA GLY A 96 -14.78 -6.00 17.32
C GLY A 96 -15.56 -5.04 16.42
N ALA A 97 -16.47 -5.57 15.58
CA ALA A 97 -17.33 -4.75 14.74
C ALA A 97 -18.24 -3.83 15.56
N ALA A 98 -18.83 -4.34 16.64
CA ALA A 98 -19.67 -3.53 17.53
C ALA A 98 -18.89 -2.39 18.20
N MET A 99 -17.67 -2.66 18.68
CA MET A 99 -16.81 -1.65 19.30
C MET A 99 -16.37 -0.56 18.31
N LEU A 100 -16.03 -0.94 17.08
CA LEU A 100 -15.67 0.03 16.03
C LEU A 100 -16.83 0.97 15.71
N VAL A 101 -18.05 0.44 15.56
CA VAL A 101 -19.25 1.26 15.32
C VAL A 101 -19.50 2.24 16.46
N GLN A 102 -19.36 1.79 17.71
CA GLN A 102 -19.50 2.67 18.87
C GLN A 102 -18.45 3.78 18.90
N HIS A 103 -17.19 3.45 18.63
CA HIS A 103 -16.08 4.41 18.59
C HIS A 103 -16.27 5.45 17.46
N GLU A 104 -16.76 5.04 16.29
CA GLU A 104 -17.08 5.98 15.21
C GLU A 104 -18.25 6.90 15.57
N ALA A 105 -19.29 6.35 16.21
CA ALA A 105 -20.44 7.12 16.66
C ALA A 105 -20.08 8.16 17.74
N THR A 106 -19.12 7.89 18.62
CA THR A 106 -18.64 8.87 19.60
C THR A 106 -17.74 9.93 18.97
N ARG A 107 -16.93 9.58 17.96
CA ARG A 107 -16.12 10.55 17.21
C ARG A 107 -16.96 11.55 16.43
N LEU A 108 -18.09 11.12 15.85
CA LEU A 108 -18.98 11.99 15.07
C LEU A 108 -19.88 12.91 15.93
N LYS A 109 -19.96 12.66 17.24
CA LYS A 109 -20.71 13.48 18.20
C LYS A 109 -19.89 14.58 18.87
N LYS A 110 -18.57 14.60 18.65
CA LYS A 110 -17.65 15.67 19.07
C LYS A 110 -17.43 16.65 17.93
#